data_AF-A0A7Y8J7X6-F1
#
_entry.id   AF-A0A7Y8J7X6-F1
#
_cell.length_a   1.000
_cell.length_b   1.000
_cell.length_c   1.000
_cell.angle_alpha   90.00
_cell.angle_beta   90.00
_cell.angle_gamma   90.00
#
_symmetry.space_group_name_H-M   'P 1'
#
loop_
_entity.id
_entity.type
_entity.pdbx_description
1 polymer ?
#
loop_
_entity_poly.entity_id
_entity_poly.type
_entity_poly.pdbx_seq_one_letter_code
_entity_poly.pdbx_strand_id
1 'polypeptide(L)'
;MKLSFFIIGIISTFLIFNNCTDHPKGQAPLFTNLGTNNFPITTNSDLAQKYFNQGIILAYGFNHEEAFRSFKEAARLDSTCAMAYWGMAYVLGPNINLPMDSGVVHSAYEAIQKAIVLLDNETQREKDYIMALSKRYSS
;
A
#
# COMPACT_ATOMS: atom_id res chain seq x y z
N MET A 1 -1.80 24.16 64.36
CA MET A 1 -2.03 25.08 63.22
C MET A 1 -1.28 24.54 62.00
N LYS A 2 -1.98 23.84 61.09
CA LYS A 2 -1.63 23.67 59.67
C LYS A 2 -2.73 22.86 58.95
N LEU A 3 -3.50 23.60 58.18
CA LEU A 3 -4.33 23.33 57.01
C LEU A 3 -4.22 21.92 56.37
N SER A 4 -5.37 21.28 56.10
CA SER A 4 -5.50 20.29 55.02
C SER A 4 -6.62 20.73 54.07
N PHE A 5 -6.24 20.81 52.80
CA PHE A 5 -7.02 21.31 51.68
C PHE A 5 -7.97 20.25 51.10
N PHE A 6 -9.12 20.73 50.65
CA PHE A 6 -10.04 20.07 49.74
C PHE A 6 -9.33 19.70 48.42
N ILE A 7 -9.44 18.44 47.97
CA ILE A 7 -9.24 18.08 46.56
C ILE A 7 -10.45 17.24 46.14
N ILE A 8 -11.40 17.90 45.48
CA ILE A 8 -12.44 17.24 44.69
C ILE A 8 -12.23 17.69 43.24
N GLY A 9 -12.16 16.71 42.33
CA GLY A 9 -12.59 16.91 40.95
C GLY A 9 -11.48 17.12 39.92
N ILE A 10 -10.67 16.10 39.65
CA ILE A 10 -10.00 15.95 38.35
C ILE A 10 -10.25 14.53 37.83
N ILE A 11 -11.48 14.25 37.41
CA ILE A 11 -11.80 13.05 36.62
C ILE A 11 -12.83 13.45 35.56
N SER A 12 -12.38 13.95 34.41
CA SER A 12 -13.18 13.89 33.18
C SER A 12 -12.44 14.14 31.87
N THR A 13 -11.14 14.49 31.88
CA THR A 13 -10.44 14.79 30.61
C THR A 13 -9.67 13.61 30.01
N PHE A 14 -9.97 12.37 30.41
CA PHE A 14 -9.21 11.17 30.00
C PHE A 14 -9.87 10.33 28.89
N LEU A 15 -10.69 10.95 28.02
CA LEU A 15 -11.42 10.22 26.96
C LEU A 15 -11.34 10.87 25.57
N ILE A 16 -10.20 11.48 25.20
CA ILE A 16 -9.93 11.88 23.79
C ILE A 16 -8.54 11.42 23.33
N PHE A 17 -8.24 10.13 23.48
CA PHE A 17 -7.16 9.48 22.73
C PHE A 17 -7.66 8.13 22.23
N ASN A 18 -8.69 8.14 21.39
CA ASN A 18 -9.14 6.93 20.70
C ASN A 18 -8.24 6.68 19.48
N ASN A 19 -7.48 5.58 19.57
CA ASN A 19 -7.01 4.73 18.47
C ASN A 19 -6.11 5.36 17.40
N CYS A 20 -4.94 5.87 17.81
CA CYS A 20 -3.78 5.71 16.92
C CYS A 20 -3.36 4.24 17.03
N THR A 21 -3.81 3.38 16.11
CA THR A 21 -3.31 2.00 16.06
C THR A 21 -1.82 2.08 15.75
N ASP A 22 -1.00 1.77 16.75
CA ASP A 22 0.45 1.77 16.63
C ASP A 22 0.83 0.61 15.68
N HIS A 23 0.87 0.90 14.39
CA HIS A 23 1.29 -0.06 13.38
C HIS A 23 2.77 -0.39 13.64
N PRO A 24 3.17 -1.67 13.61
CA PRO A 24 4.57 -2.03 13.70
C PRO A 24 5.39 -1.19 12.73
N LYS A 25 6.47 -0.57 13.21
CA LYS A 25 7.32 0.32 12.41
C LYS A 25 7.64 -0.34 11.06
N GLY A 26 7.22 0.30 9.97
CA GLY A 26 7.46 -0.15 8.60
C GLY A 26 6.27 -0.79 7.88
N GLN A 27 5.13 -1.04 8.56
CA GLN A 27 3.91 -1.51 7.90
C GLN A 27 3.08 -0.34 7.36
N ALA A 28 2.35 -0.58 6.26
CA ALA A 28 1.38 0.39 5.75
C ALA A 28 0.10 0.36 6.62
N PRO A 29 -0.46 1.51 7.02
CA PRO A 29 -1.78 1.53 7.65
C PRO A 29 -2.83 1.02 6.67
N LEU A 30 -3.90 0.40 7.17
CA LEU A 30 -5.08 0.07 6.36
C LEU A 30 -6.19 1.07 6.68
N PHE A 31 -6.50 1.93 5.73
CA PHE A 31 -7.51 2.98 5.87
C PHE A 31 -8.91 2.42 5.62
N THR A 32 -9.88 2.87 6.42
CA THR A 32 -11.28 2.40 6.33
C THR A 32 -12.21 3.40 5.63
N ASN A 33 -11.68 4.56 5.21
CA ASN A 33 -12.43 5.70 4.71
C ASN A 33 -12.02 6.14 3.28
N LEU A 34 -11.44 5.24 2.49
CA LEU A 34 -10.99 5.52 1.11
C LEU A 34 -12.03 5.18 0.03
N GLY A 35 -13.22 4.71 0.42
CA GLY A 35 -14.26 4.24 -0.50
C GLY A 35 -14.24 2.73 -0.70
N THR A 36 -14.90 2.26 -1.76
CA THR A 36 -15.22 0.83 -1.97
C THR A 36 -14.71 0.27 -3.30
N ASN A 37 -13.72 0.93 -3.92
CA ASN A 37 -13.14 0.42 -5.16
C ASN A 37 -12.58 -0.99 -4.93
N ASN A 38 -12.96 -1.91 -5.83
CA ASN A 38 -12.49 -3.28 -5.79
C ASN A 38 -11.80 -3.59 -7.12
N PHE A 39 -10.53 -3.96 -7.04
CA PHE A 39 -9.74 -4.46 -8.14
C PHE A 39 -9.35 -5.90 -7.81
N PRO A 40 -10.17 -6.90 -8.19
CA PRO A 40 -9.89 -8.29 -7.85
C PRO A 40 -8.54 -8.72 -8.41
N ILE A 41 -7.73 -9.37 -7.58
CA ILE A 41 -6.47 -9.96 -8.00
C ILE A 41 -6.37 -11.44 -7.60
N THR A 42 -5.49 -12.17 -8.27
CA THR A 42 -5.07 -13.52 -7.87
C THR A 42 -4.22 -13.40 -6.61
N THR A 43 -4.80 -13.81 -5.49
CA THR A 43 -4.14 -13.95 -4.19
C THR A 43 -4.96 -14.87 -3.30
N ASN A 44 -4.29 -15.58 -2.39
CA ASN A 44 -4.97 -16.37 -1.35
C ASN A 44 -5.14 -15.58 -0.04
N SER A 45 -4.75 -14.31 -0.01
CA SER A 45 -4.80 -13.46 1.17
C SER A 45 -5.82 -12.33 1.00
N ASP A 46 -6.94 -12.44 1.70
CA ASP A 46 -7.97 -11.39 1.77
C ASP A 46 -7.37 -10.04 2.21
N LEU A 47 -6.34 -10.08 3.06
CA LEU A 47 -5.67 -8.87 3.52
C LEU A 47 -4.76 -8.29 2.43
N ALA A 48 -4.06 -9.12 1.65
CA ALA A 48 -3.30 -8.65 0.48
C ALA A 48 -4.22 -7.99 -0.56
N GLN A 49 -5.40 -8.58 -0.82
CA GLN A 49 -6.43 -7.99 -1.68
C GLN A 49 -6.87 -6.60 -1.20
N LYS A 50 -7.07 -6.42 0.11
CA LYS A 50 -7.42 -5.11 0.70
C LYS A 50 -6.32 -4.08 0.53
N TYR A 51 -5.08 -4.45 0.79
CA TYR A 51 -3.94 -3.55 0.59
C TYR A 51 -3.71 -3.19 -0.88
N PHE A 52 -3.93 -4.14 -1.80
CA PHE A 52 -3.88 -3.86 -3.22
C PHE A 52 -4.96 -2.86 -3.65
N ASN A 53 -6.21 -3.07 -3.21
CA ASN A 53 -7.32 -2.13 -3.46
C ASN A 53 -7.00 -0.73 -2.92
N GLN A 54 -6.46 -0.64 -1.70
CA GLN A 54 -5.99 0.62 -1.13
C GLN A 54 -4.91 1.26 -1.99
N GLY A 55 -3.92 0.49 -2.46
CA GLY A 55 -2.85 0.98 -3.33
C GLY A 55 -3.39 1.57 -4.64
N ILE A 56 -4.38 0.93 -5.26
CA ILE A 56 -5.07 1.45 -6.45
C ILE A 56 -5.78 2.78 -6.16
N ILE A 57 -6.54 2.87 -5.07
CA ILE A 57 -7.26 4.09 -4.70
C ILE A 57 -6.28 5.25 -4.45
N LEU A 58 -5.20 4.98 -3.70
CA LEU A 58 -4.17 5.97 -3.41
C LEU A 58 -3.44 6.42 -4.68
N ALA A 59 -3.15 5.50 -5.61
CA ALA A 59 -2.56 5.82 -6.90
C ALA A 59 -3.49 6.72 -7.74
N TYR A 60 -4.79 6.44 -7.77
CA TYR A 60 -5.78 7.32 -8.43
C TYR A 60 -5.90 8.70 -7.75
N GLY A 61 -5.68 8.75 -6.44
CA GLY A 61 -5.58 9.99 -5.66
C GLY A 61 -4.21 10.67 -5.71
N PHE A 62 -3.28 10.22 -6.56
CA PHE A 62 -1.90 10.73 -6.69
C PHE A 62 -1.03 10.63 -5.43
N ASN A 63 -1.40 9.79 -4.46
CA ASN A 63 -0.56 9.47 -3.31
C ASN A 63 0.28 8.22 -3.59
N HIS A 64 1.33 8.39 -4.41
CA HIS A 64 2.14 7.28 -4.92
C HIS A 64 3.00 6.62 -3.84
N GLU A 65 3.50 7.38 -2.86
CA GLU A 65 4.32 6.85 -1.77
C GLU A 65 3.51 5.88 -0.89
N GLU A 66 2.31 6.28 -0.46
CA GLU A 66 1.44 5.39 0.32
C GLU A 66 0.85 4.25 -0.54
N ALA A 67 0.65 4.48 -1.84
CA ALA A 67 0.28 3.41 -2.76
C ALA A 67 1.40 2.35 -2.83
N PHE A 68 2.66 2.75 -2.99
CA PHE A 68 3.81 1.85 -2.99
C PHE A 68 3.90 1.07 -1.69
N ARG A 69 3.75 1.74 -0.54
CA ARG A 69 3.72 1.07 0.78
C ARG A 69 2.59 0.04 0.87
N SER A 70 1.42 0.35 0.32
CA SER A 70 0.28 -0.58 0.31
C SER A 70 0.54 -1.80 -0.57
N PHE A 71 1.09 -1.63 -1.77
CA PHE A 71 1.48 -2.76 -2.63
C PHE A 71 2.59 -3.60 -2.00
N LYS A 72 3.57 -2.96 -1.36
CA LYS A 72 4.64 -3.65 -0.61
C LYS A 72 4.09 -4.48 0.54
N GLU A 73 3.09 -3.97 1.26
CA GLU A 73 2.42 -4.72 2.33
C GLU A 73 1.60 -5.90 1.78
N ALA A 74 0.93 -5.73 0.63
CA ALA A 74 0.28 -6.84 -0.07
C ALA A 74 1.28 -7.96 -0.43
N ALA A 75 2.46 -7.61 -0.96
CA ALA A 75 3.51 -8.57 -1.26
C ALA A 75 4.15 -9.21 -0.01
N ARG A 76 4.18 -8.50 1.13
CA ARG A 76 4.63 -9.06 2.42
C ARG A 76 3.66 -10.13 2.92
N LEU A 77 2.37 -9.92 2.70
CA LEU A 77 1.29 -10.83 3.10
C LEU A 77 1.14 -12.02 2.14
N ASP A 78 1.39 -11.80 0.85
CA ASP A 78 1.42 -12.84 -0.19
C ASP A 78 2.58 -12.57 -1.15
N SER A 79 3.71 -13.23 -0.90
CA SER A 79 4.92 -13.08 -1.73
C SER A 79 4.79 -13.67 -3.14
N THR A 80 3.68 -14.36 -3.43
CA THR A 80 3.37 -14.92 -4.74
C THR A 80 2.36 -14.08 -5.53
N CYS A 81 1.82 -13.01 -4.95
CA CYS A 81 0.89 -12.11 -5.62
C CYS A 81 1.62 -11.27 -6.69
N ALA A 82 1.51 -11.66 -7.97
CA ALA A 82 2.21 -10.95 -9.05
C ALA A 82 1.74 -9.50 -9.17
N MET A 83 0.44 -9.26 -8.97
CA MET A 83 -0.14 -7.93 -9.05
C MET A 83 0.39 -6.97 -7.99
N ALA A 84 0.77 -7.43 -6.80
CA ALA A 84 1.40 -6.57 -5.80
C ALA A 84 2.72 -5.97 -6.31
N TYR A 85 3.54 -6.78 -7.01
CA TYR A 85 4.77 -6.32 -7.64
C TYR A 85 4.52 -5.42 -8.86
N TRP A 86 3.50 -5.73 -9.67
CA TRP A 86 3.04 -4.83 -10.73
C TRP A 86 2.64 -3.46 -10.17
N GLY A 87 1.91 -3.42 -9.06
CA GLY A 87 1.47 -2.18 -8.40
C GLY A 87 2.64 -1.33 -7.93
N MET A 88 3.68 -1.96 -7.37
CA MET A 88 4.94 -1.28 -7.02
C MET A 88 5.59 -0.63 -8.25
N ALA A 89 5.75 -1.37 -9.35
CA ALA A 89 6.32 -0.83 -10.58
C ALA A 89 5.46 0.28 -11.20
N TYR A 90 4.13 0.17 -11.09
CA TYR A 90 3.17 1.12 -11.63
C TYR A 90 3.35 2.52 -11.02
N VAL A 91 3.47 2.61 -9.69
CA VAL A 91 3.52 3.91 -8.98
C VAL A 91 4.92 4.52 -8.89
N LEU A 92 5.98 3.72 -9.06
CA LEU A 92 7.35 4.24 -9.20
C LEU A 92 7.60 4.91 -10.56
N GLY A 93 6.71 4.72 -11.54
CA GLY A 93 6.84 5.31 -12.86
C GLY A 93 6.61 6.81 -12.93
N PRO A 94 6.91 7.44 -14.09
CA PRO A 94 6.55 8.82 -14.32
C PRO A 94 5.03 8.98 -14.31
N ASN A 95 4.58 10.14 -13.84
CA ASN A 95 3.19 10.57 -13.89
C ASN A 95 3.08 11.97 -14.52
N ILE A 96 1.85 12.43 -14.78
CA ILE A 96 1.60 13.70 -15.49
C ILE A 96 2.21 14.92 -14.79
N ASN A 97 2.38 14.85 -13.47
CA ASN A 97 2.89 15.96 -12.65
C ASN A 97 4.39 15.85 -12.38
N LEU A 98 4.96 14.65 -12.43
CA LEU A 98 6.34 14.39 -12.04
C LEU A 98 7.03 13.40 -12.99
N PRO A 99 8.23 13.75 -13.50
CA PRO A 99 9.05 12.78 -14.23
C PRO A 99 9.46 11.63 -13.29
N MET A 100 9.94 10.55 -13.90
CA MET A 100 10.47 9.42 -13.13
C MET A 100 11.79 9.84 -12.47
N ASP A 101 11.92 9.57 -11.18
CA ASP A 101 13.20 9.72 -10.49
C ASP A 101 14.16 8.62 -10.97
N SER A 102 15.36 9.00 -11.42
CA SER A 102 16.42 8.06 -11.78
C SER A 102 16.76 7.06 -10.66
N GLY A 103 16.60 7.45 -9.40
CA GLY A 103 16.86 6.61 -8.23
C GLY A 103 15.87 5.45 -8.05
N VAL A 104 14.71 5.47 -8.73
CA VAL A 104 13.69 4.41 -8.63
C VAL A 104 13.58 3.53 -9.87
N VAL A 105 14.32 3.84 -10.94
CA VAL A 105 14.30 3.07 -12.20
C VAL A 105 14.62 1.61 -11.97
N HIS A 106 15.70 1.32 -11.24
CA HIS A 106 16.09 -0.04 -10.93
C HIS A 106 15.03 -0.78 -10.11
N SER A 107 14.48 -0.14 -9.07
CA SER A 107 13.43 -0.71 -8.23
C SER A 107 12.15 -1.02 -9.01
N ALA A 108 11.75 -0.14 -9.94
CA ALA A 108 10.59 -0.37 -10.79
C ALA A 108 10.80 -1.55 -11.75
N TYR A 109 12.02 -1.64 -12.31
CA TYR A 109 12.42 -2.77 -13.15
C TYR A 109 12.41 -4.09 -12.37
N GLU A 110 13.05 -4.15 -11.20
CA GLU A 110 13.07 -5.36 -10.36
C GLU A 110 11.65 -5.79 -9.96
N ALA A 111 10.79 -4.85 -9.59
CA ALA A 111 9.41 -5.13 -9.26
C ALA A 111 8.66 -5.76 -10.44
N ILE A 112 8.77 -5.21 -11.65
CA ILE A 112 8.07 -5.79 -12.80
C ILE A 112 8.66 -7.15 -13.22
N GLN A 113 9.98 -7.35 -13.09
CA GLN A 113 10.59 -8.66 -13.33
C GLN A 113 10.09 -9.70 -12.32
N LYS A 114 9.94 -9.33 -11.06
CA LYS A 114 9.35 -10.20 -10.04
C LYS A 114 7.91 -10.59 -10.37
N ALA A 115 7.11 -9.66 -10.88
CA ALA A 115 5.75 -9.95 -11.34
C ALA A 115 5.75 -10.95 -12.52
N ILE A 116 6.67 -10.82 -13.48
CA ILE A 116 6.79 -11.74 -14.63
C ILE A 116 7.09 -13.17 -14.17
N VAL A 117 7.95 -13.36 -13.17
CA VAL A 117 8.30 -14.69 -12.64
C VAL A 117 7.09 -15.39 -12.00
N LEU A 118 6.05 -14.65 -11.62
CA LEU A 118 4.88 -15.17 -10.89
C LEU A 118 3.65 -15.38 -11.78
N LEU A 119 3.78 -15.25 -13.11
CA LEU A 119 2.64 -15.25 -14.04
C LEU A 119 1.85 -16.56 -14.11
N ASP A 120 2.44 -17.72 -13.78
CA ASP A 120 1.86 -19.02 -14.12
C ASP A 120 0.42 -19.21 -13.60
N ASN A 121 0.13 -18.69 -12.40
CA ASN A 121 -1.17 -18.83 -11.75
C ASN A 121 -2.11 -17.63 -11.96
N GLU A 122 -1.67 -16.59 -12.65
CA GLU A 122 -2.43 -15.35 -12.83
C GLU A 122 -3.51 -15.50 -13.91
N THR A 123 -4.59 -14.73 -13.77
CA THR A 123 -5.62 -14.60 -14.81
C THR A 123 -5.06 -13.95 -16.07
N GLN A 124 -5.72 -14.13 -17.22
CA GLN A 124 -5.27 -13.49 -18.46
C GLN A 124 -5.21 -11.96 -18.33
N ARG A 125 -6.17 -11.35 -17.64
CA ARG A 125 -6.20 -9.91 -17.40
C ARG A 125 -4.95 -9.41 -16.68
N GLU A 126 -4.52 -10.14 -15.65
CA GLU A 126 -3.34 -9.78 -14.85
C GLU A 126 -2.06 -9.99 -15.65
N LYS A 127 -1.98 -11.09 -16.40
CA LYS A 127 -0.89 -11.32 -17.37
C LYS A 127 -0.77 -10.16 -18.34
N ASP A 128 -1.88 -9.67 -18.88
CA ASP A 128 -1.88 -8.54 -19.81
C ASP A 128 -1.41 -7.25 -19.14
N TYR A 129 -1.83 -6.95 -17.91
CA TYR A 129 -1.34 -5.78 -17.15
C TYR A 129 0.17 -5.85 -16.89
N ILE A 130 0.67 -7.00 -16.46
CA ILE A 130 2.08 -7.23 -16.18
C ILE A 130 2.91 -7.08 -17.45
N MET A 131 2.47 -7.73 -18.54
CA MET A 131 3.18 -7.70 -19.82
C MET A 131 3.11 -6.33 -20.50
N ALA A 132 2.04 -5.56 -20.31
CA ALA A 132 1.96 -4.20 -20.79
C ALA A 132 2.96 -3.29 -20.04
N LEU A 133 2.98 -3.37 -18.71
CA LEU A 133 3.87 -2.53 -17.90
C LEU A 133 5.34 -2.91 -18.08
N SER A 134 5.66 -4.18 -18.35
CA SER A 134 7.04 -4.60 -18.64
C SER A 134 7.61 -4.00 -19.91
N LYS A 135 6.78 -3.57 -20.86
CA LYS A 135 7.25 -2.81 -22.04
C LYS A 135 7.73 -1.41 -21.67
N ARG A 136 7.20 -0.82 -20.60
CA ARG A 136 7.64 0.49 -20.08
C ARG A 136 9.03 0.40 -19.45
N TYR A 137 9.30 -0.68 -18.71
CA TYR A 137 10.57 -0.90 -18.01
C TYR A 137 11.32 -2.07 -18.64
N SER A 138 11.94 -1.82 -19.79
CA SER A 138 12.60 -2.85 -20.61
C SER A 138 14.11 -3.01 -20.36
N SER A 139 14.72 -2.12 -19.57
CA SER A 139 16.15 -2.11 -19.23
C SER A 139 16.43 -1.30 -17.97
#